data_AF-A0A6N3FMI4-F1
#
_entry.id   AF-A0A6N3FMI4-F1
#
_cell.length_a   1.000
_cell.length_b   1.000
_cell.length_c   1.000
_cell.angle_alpha   90.00
_cell.angle_beta   90.00
_cell.angle_gamma   90.00
#
_symmetry.space_group_name_H-M   'P 1'
#
loop_
_entity.id
_entity.type
_entity.pdbx_description
1 polymer ?
#
loop_
_entity_poly.entity_id
_entity_poly.type
_entity_poly.pdbx_seq_one_letter_code
_entity_poly.pdbx_strand_id
1 'polypeptide(L)'
;MNYKDPINILEFIQFQKTVLRKYKNYISEQIKDNYKKVALLVYWLNDYINYIKNEKSFEPNRNIKYKRGQIVFVNFGFRIGNELGGRHYAIVLDQNNAPYEGTLTVVPLRSNKNKNTRYHRIYTIALSSNIKASLYAKATSIIDANFKRLIEIGKQIYNSTSPLDKKTLEKEGAYLKKRSKLAKDILDFAKKLNNGSIADVGQITTISKQRIVHPCKKNDVLTDIIVNSNDMELIEQKIKYLYFTS
;
A
#
# COMPACT_ATOMS: atom_id res chain seq x y z
N MET A 1 37.20 6.04 -14.67
CA MET A 1 37.37 4.60 -14.35
C MET A 1 36.01 3.95 -14.27
N ASN A 2 35.81 2.79 -14.90
CA ASN A 2 34.52 2.10 -14.86
C ASN A 2 34.52 1.04 -13.75
N TYR A 3 33.96 1.36 -12.59
CA TYR A 3 33.92 0.44 -11.45
C TYR A 3 32.99 -0.77 -11.61
N LYS A 4 32.25 -0.87 -12.73
CA LYS A 4 31.44 -2.06 -13.05
C LYS A 4 32.27 -3.20 -13.66
N ASP A 5 33.46 -2.89 -14.13
CA ASP A 5 34.39 -3.88 -14.70
C ASP A 5 35.15 -4.59 -13.57
N PRO A 6 35.08 -5.94 -13.47
CA PRO A 6 35.80 -6.71 -12.45
C PRO A 6 37.31 -6.47 -12.39
N ILE A 7 37.93 -6.02 -13.49
CA ILE A 7 39.38 -5.73 -13.51
C ILE A 7 39.76 -4.59 -12.55
N ASN A 8 38.80 -3.70 -12.23
CA ASN A 8 38.98 -2.52 -11.37
C ASN A 8 38.60 -2.79 -9.89
N ILE A 9 38.70 -4.06 -9.44
CA ILE A 9 38.19 -4.47 -8.12
C ILE A 9 38.85 -3.73 -6.96
N LEU A 10 40.16 -3.44 -7.04
CA LEU A 10 40.90 -2.77 -5.97
C LEU A 10 40.42 -1.32 -5.79
N GLU A 11 40.28 -0.59 -6.90
CA GLU A 11 39.79 0.79 -6.92
C GLU A 11 38.30 0.85 -6.56
N PHE A 12 37.51 -0.15 -6.95
CA PHE A 12 36.13 -0.28 -6.51
C PHE A 12 36.03 -0.45 -4.99
N ILE A 13 36.86 -1.31 -4.37
CA ILE A 13 36.89 -1.48 -2.91
C ILE A 13 37.26 -0.16 -2.21
N GLN A 14 38.22 0.60 -2.75
CA GLN A 14 38.60 1.91 -2.20
C GLN A 14 37.45 2.94 -2.33
N PHE A 15 36.78 2.97 -3.49
CA PHE A 15 35.62 3.80 -3.71
C PHE A 15 34.47 3.44 -2.76
N GLN A 16 34.18 2.15 -2.57
CA GLN A 16 33.17 1.66 -1.62
C GLN A 16 33.44 2.18 -0.20
N LYS A 17 34.67 2.03 0.31
CA LYS A 17 35.05 2.54 1.64
C LYS A 17 34.82 4.05 1.75
N THR A 18 35.12 4.80 0.69
CA THR A 18 34.92 6.24 0.65
C THR A 18 33.43 6.60 0.68
N VAL A 19 32.59 5.90 -0.06
CA VAL A 19 31.13 6.10 -0.05
C VAL A 19 30.56 5.82 1.34
N LEU A 20 30.93 4.70 1.97
CA LEU A 20 30.46 4.35 3.33
C LEU A 20 30.88 5.41 4.35
N ARG A 21 32.10 5.94 4.26
CA ARG A 21 32.57 7.05 5.10
C ARG A 21 31.75 8.32 4.89
N LYS A 22 31.40 8.67 3.64
CA LYS A 22 30.53 9.83 3.34
C LYS A 22 29.17 9.71 4.02
N TYR A 23 28.53 8.54 3.95
CA TYR A 23 27.26 8.31 4.65
C TYR A 23 27.41 8.42 6.17
N LYS A 24 28.44 7.79 6.75
CA LYS A 24 28.71 7.85 8.19
C LYS A 24 28.86 9.31 8.66
N ASN A 25 29.71 10.09 7.98
CA ASN A 25 29.96 11.48 8.34
C ASN A 25 28.69 12.32 8.23
N TYR A 26 27.95 12.22 7.11
CA TYR A 26 26.69 12.93 6.93
C TYR A 26 25.69 12.61 8.05
N ILE A 27 25.55 11.33 8.42
CA ILE A 27 24.68 10.92 9.53
C ILE A 27 25.14 11.55 10.84
N SER A 28 26.43 11.47 11.17
CA SER A 28 26.98 12.01 12.41
C SER A 28 26.86 13.54 12.52
N GLU A 29 27.06 14.26 11.42
CA GLU A 29 26.93 15.72 11.36
C GLU A 29 25.47 16.15 11.53
N GLN A 30 24.54 15.46 10.87
CA GLN A 30 23.14 15.87 10.80
C GLN A 30 22.28 15.33 11.95
N ILE A 31 22.80 14.43 12.81
CA ILE A 31 22.00 13.77 13.83
C ILE A 31 21.46 14.73 14.89
N LYS A 32 22.19 15.81 15.20
CA LYS A 32 21.79 16.80 16.21
C LYS A 32 20.68 17.71 15.68
N ASP A 33 20.86 18.25 14.48
CA ASP A 33 19.97 19.29 13.93
C ASP A 33 18.81 18.71 13.11
N ASN A 34 18.99 17.54 12.51
CA ASN A 34 18.06 16.93 11.54
C ASN A 34 17.73 15.47 11.87
N TYR A 35 17.69 15.13 13.16
CA TYR A 35 17.51 13.75 13.67
C TYR A 35 16.46 12.94 12.91
N LYS A 36 15.25 13.48 12.76
CA LYS A 36 14.14 12.77 12.08
C LYS A 36 14.47 12.41 10.63
N LYS A 37 15.08 13.34 9.88
CA LYS A 37 15.46 13.12 8.48
C LYS A 37 16.56 12.07 8.37
N VAL A 38 17.56 12.14 9.26
CA VAL A 38 18.64 11.16 9.35
C VAL A 38 18.11 9.77 9.69
N ALA A 39 17.21 9.67 10.67
CA ALA A 39 16.58 8.41 11.05
C ALA A 39 15.82 7.80 9.86
N LEU A 40 15.03 8.60 9.12
CA LEU A 40 14.33 8.15 7.91
C LEU A 40 15.29 7.66 6.82
N LEU A 41 16.44 8.34 6.62
CA LEU A 41 17.46 7.89 5.69
C LEU A 41 18.04 6.54 6.11
N VAL A 42 18.40 6.36 7.39
CA VAL A 42 18.96 5.10 7.91
C VAL A 42 17.95 3.96 7.79
N TYR A 43 16.68 4.19 8.15
CA TYR A 43 15.61 3.22 7.94
C TYR A 43 15.49 2.84 6.46
N TRP A 44 15.56 3.83 5.56
CA TRP A 44 15.51 3.56 4.13
C TRP A 44 16.71 2.77 3.61
N LEU A 45 17.93 3.07 4.07
CA LEU A 45 19.12 2.28 3.69
C LEU A 45 18.95 0.81 4.08
N ASN A 46 18.41 0.54 5.27
CA ASN A 46 18.08 -0.81 5.72
C ASN A 46 16.98 -1.45 4.87
N ASP A 47 15.85 -0.76 4.68
CA ASP A 47 14.72 -1.25 3.87
C ASP A 47 15.16 -1.54 2.42
N TYR A 48 16.01 -0.69 1.84
CA TYR A 48 16.52 -0.85 0.48
C TYR A 48 17.41 -2.08 0.31
N ILE A 49 18.31 -2.35 1.28
CA ILE A 49 19.09 -3.59 1.29
C ILE A 49 18.16 -4.82 1.34
N ASN A 50 17.09 -4.75 2.14
CA ASN A 50 16.12 -5.84 2.23
C ASN A 50 15.36 -6.05 0.92
N TYR A 51 15.00 -4.98 0.21
CA TYR A 51 14.43 -5.09 -1.13
C TYR A 51 15.40 -5.80 -2.09
N ILE A 52 16.66 -5.34 -2.19
CA ILE A 52 17.66 -5.95 -3.07
C ILE A 52 17.86 -7.44 -2.75
N LYS A 53 17.98 -7.80 -1.46
CA LYS A 53 18.13 -9.22 -1.05
C LYS A 53 16.95 -10.08 -1.49
N ASN A 54 15.75 -9.50 -1.50
CA ASN A 54 14.52 -10.21 -1.84
C ASN A 54 14.19 -10.16 -3.35
N GLU A 55 14.93 -9.41 -4.18
CA GLU A 55 14.63 -9.28 -5.61
C GLU A 55 14.58 -10.62 -6.34
N LYS A 56 15.54 -11.51 -6.03
CA LYS A 56 15.63 -12.84 -6.66
C LYS A 56 14.53 -13.81 -6.22
N SER A 57 14.03 -13.65 -5.00
CA SER A 57 13.02 -14.54 -4.41
C SER A 57 11.61 -13.96 -4.45
N PHE A 58 11.47 -12.70 -4.88
CA PHE A 58 10.19 -12.04 -4.98
C PHE A 58 9.41 -12.57 -6.18
N GLU A 59 8.25 -13.14 -5.89
CA GLU A 59 7.30 -13.63 -6.88
C GLU A 59 6.08 -12.70 -6.92
N PRO A 60 5.92 -11.85 -7.96
CA PRO A 60 4.83 -10.88 -8.05
C PRO A 60 3.42 -11.50 -7.94
N ASN A 61 3.27 -12.74 -8.41
CA ASN A 61 2.01 -13.49 -8.42
C ASN A 61 1.58 -14.00 -7.03
N ARG A 62 2.46 -13.94 -6.02
CA ARG A 62 2.09 -14.20 -4.62
C ARG A 62 1.31 -13.05 -4.00
N ASN A 63 1.45 -11.84 -4.56
CA ASN A 63 0.56 -10.74 -4.23
C ASN A 63 -0.80 -10.96 -4.89
N ILE A 64 -1.84 -10.32 -4.35
CA ILE A 64 -3.14 -10.26 -5.02
C ILE A 64 -3.04 -9.57 -6.39
N LYS A 65 -3.99 -9.87 -7.28
CA LYS A 65 -4.19 -9.08 -8.49
C LYS A 65 -4.77 -7.71 -8.10
N TYR A 66 -4.04 -6.65 -8.41
CA TYR A 66 -4.48 -5.28 -8.16
C TYR A 66 -5.41 -4.80 -9.28
N LYS A 67 -6.51 -4.15 -8.89
CA LYS A 67 -7.50 -3.58 -9.81
C LYS A 67 -7.29 -2.07 -9.93
N ARG A 68 -7.64 -1.49 -11.09
CA ARG A 68 -7.73 -0.03 -11.25
C ARG A 68 -8.62 0.58 -10.16
N GLY A 69 -8.18 1.68 -9.57
CA GLY A 69 -8.87 2.36 -8.48
C GLY A 69 -8.63 1.76 -7.09
N GLN A 70 -7.95 0.61 -6.99
CA GLN A 70 -7.71 -0.01 -5.70
C GLN A 70 -6.74 0.80 -4.84
N ILE A 71 -7.01 0.89 -3.55
CA ILE A 71 -6.12 1.52 -2.57
C ILE A 71 -5.02 0.54 -2.16
N VAL A 72 -3.78 1.00 -2.27
CA VAL A 72 -2.58 0.31 -1.80
C VAL A 72 -1.79 1.21 -0.85
N PHE A 73 -1.10 0.63 0.11
CA PHE A 73 -0.15 1.29 1.00
C PHE A 73 1.27 0.92 0.57
N VAL A 74 2.04 1.92 0.20
CA VAL A 74 3.29 1.78 -0.55
C VAL A 74 4.42 2.48 0.18
N ASN A 75 5.61 1.88 0.17
CA ASN A 75 6.86 2.55 0.56
C ASN A 75 7.54 3.19 -0.65
N PHE A 76 7.32 4.50 -0.83
CA PHE A 76 7.98 5.29 -1.87
C PHE A 76 9.47 5.53 -1.56
N GLY A 77 9.92 5.22 -0.33
CA GLY A 77 11.31 5.31 0.09
C GLY A 77 11.78 6.72 0.40
N PHE A 78 13.08 6.90 0.65
CA PHE A 78 13.65 8.21 0.90
C PHE A 78 13.95 8.90 -0.45
N ARG A 79 13.15 9.91 -0.79
CA ARG A 79 13.19 10.60 -2.08
C ARG A 79 13.81 12.00 -1.96
N ILE A 80 14.25 12.55 -3.09
CA ILE A 80 14.97 13.83 -3.13
C ILE A 80 14.01 15.01 -3.31
N GLY A 81 14.38 16.17 -2.76
CA GLY A 81 13.66 17.42 -2.97
C GLY A 81 12.18 17.33 -2.60
N ASN A 82 11.33 17.66 -3.58
CA ASN A 82 9.87 17.76 -3.43
C ASN A 82 9.12 16.47 -3.79
N GLU A 83 9.84 15.38 -4.11
CA GLU A 83 9.23 14.09 -4.41
C GLU A 83 8.53 13.51 -3.18
N LEU A 84 7.37 12.89 -3.37
CA LEU A 84 6.70 12.22 -2.29
C LEU A 84 7.45 10.94 -1.89
N GLY A 85 8.10 10.97 -0.74
CA GLY A 85 8.77 9.83 -0.13
C GLY A 85 8.04 9.26 1.08
N GLY A 86 8.54 8.14 1.59
CA GLY A 86 8.02 7.45 2.78
C GLY A 86 6.83 6.53 2.47
N ARG A 87 6.11 6.14 3.52
CA ARG A 87 4.96 5.23 3.40
C ARG A 87 3.66 6.00 3.24
N HIS A 88 3.00 5.82 2.11
CA HIS A 88 1.77 6.53 1.76
C HIS A 88 0.75 5.59 1.12
N TYR A 89 -0.53 5.93 1.25
CA TYR A 89 -1.56 5.30 0.44
C TYR A 89 -1.42 5.77 -1.01
N ALA A 90 -1.90 4.98 -1.96
CA ALA A 90 -1.92 5.30 -3.37
C ALA A 90 -3.08 4.58 -4.06
N ILE A 91 -3.52 5.11 -5.20
CA ILE A 91 -4.56 4.56 -6.06
C ILE A 91 -3.89 3.89 -7.26
N VAL A 92 -4.26 2.65 -7.56
CA VAL A 92 -3.77 1.93 -8.75
C VAL A 92 -4.37 2.51 -10.03
N LEU A 93 -3.52 2.82 -11.01
CA LEU A 93 -3.93 3.33 -12.32
C LEU A 93 -4.08 2.25 -13.39
N ASP A 94 -3.28 1.19 -13.29
CA ASP A 94 -3.21 0.14 -14.32
C ASP A 94 -4.58 -0.51 -14.54
N GLN A 95 -5.03 -0.53 -15.79
CA GLN A 95 -6.32 -1.15 -16.16
C GLN A 95 -6.22 -2.67 -16.16
N ASN A 96 -5.14 -3.18 -16.74
CA ASN A 96 -4.78 -4.60 -16.72
C ASN A 96 -3.39 -4.71 -16.10
N ASN A 97 -3.29 -5.44 -15.00
CA ASN A 97 -2.02 -5.79 -14.39
C ASN A 97 -1.97 -7.31 -14.25
N ALA A 98 -1.12 -7.97 -15.05
CA ALA A 98 -0.99 -9.41 -14.98
C ALA A 98 -0.40 -9.84 -13.63
N PRO A 99 -0.74 -11.04 -13.11
CA PRO A 99 -0.20 -11.51 -11.83
C PRO A 99 1.33 -11.52 -11.78
N TYR A 100 1.99 -11.82 -12.92
CA TYR A 100 3.44 -11.91 -13.05
C TYR A 100 4.14 -10.57 -13.31
N GLU A 101 3.41 -9.49 -13.60
CA GLU A 101 4.02 -8.18 -13.76
C GLU A 101 4.62 -7.73 -12.44
N GLY A 102 5.92 -7.39 -12.44
CA GLY A 102 6.64 -6.98 -11.24
C GLY A 102 6.35 -5.55 -10.79
N THR A 103 5.65 -4.76 -11.60
CA THR A 103 5.41 -3.33 -11.40
C THR A 103 3.94 -2.98 -11.32
N LEU A 104 3.66 -1.76 -10.83
CA LEU A 104 2.32 -1.18 -10.73
C LEU A 104 2.41 0.34 -10.85
N THR A 105 1.59 0.97 -11.69
CA THR A 105 1.49 2.44 -11.75
C THR A 105 0.45 2.95 -10.75
N VAL A 106 0.82 3.95 -9.96
CA VAL A 106 -0.04 4.48 -8.89
C VAL A 106 -0.06 6.02 -8.83
N VAL A 107 -1.18 6.57 -8.36
CA VAL A 107 -1.31 7.98 -7.91
C VAL A 107 -1.18 8.00 -6.40
N PRO A 108 -0.15 8.63 -5.82
CA PRO A 108 -0.03 8.71 -4.37
C PRO A 108 -1.12 9.57 -3.72
N LEU A 109 -1.48 9.22 -2.49
CA LEU A 109 -2.43 9.94 -1.65
C LEU A 109 -1.72 10.69 -0.52
N ARG A 110 -2.25 11.86 -0.22
CA ARG A 110 -1.82 12.71 0.89
C ARG A 110 -3.01 13.03 1.78
N SER A 111 -2.76 13.19 3.08
CA SER A 111 -3.79 13.69 3.99
C SER A 111 -4.20 15.09 3.58
N ASN A 112 -5.50 15.36 3.56
CA ASN A 112 -5.99 16.70 3.33
C ASN A 112 -5.63 17.58 4.53
N LYS A 113 -4.75 18.56 4.32
CA LYS A 113 -4.36 19.56 5.34
C LYS A 113 -4.86 20.96 4.98
N ASN A 114 -5.88 21.07 4.12
CA ASN A 114 -6.47 22.32 3.63
C ASN A 114 -5.42 23.32 3.10
N LYS A 115 -4.37 22.82 2.46
CA LYS A 115 -3.30 23.65 1.90
C LYS A 115 -3.71 24.24 0.56
N ASN A 116 -3.78 25.56 0.46
CA ASN A 116 -4.15 26.26 -0.77
C ASN A 116 -2.93 26.81 -1.55
N THR A 117 -1.95 25.95 -1.82
CA THR A 117 -0.78 26.37 -2.64
C THR A 117 -1.09 26.29 -4.13
N ARG A 118 -0.30 26.98 -4.97
CA ARG A 118 -0.39 26.87 -6.44
C ARG A 118 -0.24 25.41 -6.90
N TYR A 119 0.73 24.67 -6.34
CA TYR A 119 0.93 23.25 -6.67
C TYR A 119 -0.32 22.43 -6.34
N HIS A 120 -0.88 22.58 -5.13
CA HIS A 120 -2.06 21.84 -4.71
C HIS A 120 -3.27 22.07 -5.63
N ARG A 121 -3.50 23.32 -6.06
CA ARG A 121 -4.61 23.64 -6.98
C ARG A 121 -4.46 23.00 -8.37
N ILE A 122 -3.23 22.89 -8.85
CA ILE A 122 -2.94 22.41 -10.21
C ILE A 122 -2.87 20.88 -10.24
N TYR A 123 -2.11 20.29 -9.33
CA TYR A 123 -1.67 18.89 -9.42
C TYR A 123 -2.45 17.92 -8.54
N THR A 124 -3.43 18.38 -7.76
CA THR A 124 -4.09 17.53 -6.78
C THR A 124 -5.61 17.55 -6.88
N ILE A 125 -6.24 16.45 -6.46
CA ILE A 125 -7.69 16.26 -6.47
C ILE A 125 -8.15 15.79 -5.10
N ALA A 126 -9.12 16.48 -4.53
CA ALA A 126 -9.80 16.00 -3.34
C ALA A 126 -10.73 14.84 -3.71
N LEU A 127 -10.56 13.70 -3.04
CA LEU A 127 -11.40 12.53 -3.27
C LEU A 127 -12.75 12.69 -2.55
N SER A 128 -13.83 12.41 -3.26
CA SER A 128 -15.16 12.25 -2.67
C SER A 128 -15.29 10.90 -1.95
N SER A 129 -14.54 9.89 -2.41
CA SER A 129 -14.52 8.56 -1.84
C SER A 129 -13.97 8.59 -0.41
N ASN A 130 -14.82 8.14 0.50
CA ASN A 130 -14.46 8.00 1.89
C ASN A 130 -13.92 6.58 2.14
N ILE A 131 -12.61 6.40 2.02
CA ILE A 131 -11.90 5.12 2.26
C ILE A 131 -12.32 4.51 3.61
N LYS A 132 -12.51 5.35 4.62
CA LYS A 132 -12.95 4.93 5.95
C LYS A 132 -14.38 4.37 5.92
N ALA A 133 -15.29 5.00 5.20
CA ALA A 133 -16.65 4.47 4.99
C ALA A 133 -16.64 3.14 4.22
N SER A 134 -15.84 3.02 3.16
CA SER A 134 -15.68 1.76 2.41
C SER A 134 -15.16 0.62 3.30
N LEU A 135 -14.24 0.92 4.22
CA LEU A 135 -13.75 -0.06 5.20
C LEU A 135 -14.83 -0.45 6.21
N TYR A 136 -15.62 0.50 6.73
CA TYR A 136 -16.76 0.20 7.59
C TYR A 136 -17.77 -0.70 6.88
N ALA A 137 -18.17 -0.35 5.65
CA ALA A 137 -19.08 -1.16 4.84
C ALA A 137 -18.55 -2.59 4.62
N LYS A 138 -17.25 -2.74 4.33
CA LYS A 138 -16.60 -4.05 4.21
C LYS A 138 -16.69 -4.85 5.51
N ALA A 139 -16.40 -4.24 6.65
CA ALA A 139 -16.50 -4.92 7.95
C ALA A 139 -17.94 -5.34 8.28
N THR A 140 -18.92 -4.45 8.07
CA THR A 140 -20.34 -4.74 8.28
C THR A 140 -20.80 -5.90 7.39
N SER A 141 -20.43 -5.90 6.11
CA SER A 141 -20.74 -6.99 5.19
C SER A 141 -20.19 -8.35 5.66
N ILE A 142 -18.98 -8.38 6.24
CA ILE A 142 -18.42 -9.61 6.82
C ILE A 142 -19.23 -10.07 8.02
N ILE A 143 -19.62 -9.15 8.90
CA ILE A 143 -20.42 -9.44 10.11
C ILE A 143 -21.80 -9.98 9.70
N ASP A 144 -22.48 -9.33 8.77
CA ASP A 144 -23.80 -9.73 8.29
C ASP A 144 -23.76 -11.12 7.62
N ALA A 145 -22.73 -11.38 6.81
CA ALA A 145 -22.52 -12.69 6.19
C ALA A 145 -22.26 -13.79 7.24
N ASN A 146 -21.46 -13.49 8.26
CA ASN A 146 -21.21 -14.41 9.37
C ASN A 146 -22.50 -14.68 10.17
N PHE A 147 -23.31 -13.65 10.42
CA PHE A 147 -24.59 -13.79 11.13
C PHE A 147 -25.58 -14.66 10.35
N LYS A 148 -25.73 -14.42 9.04
CA LYS A 148 -26.54 -15.27 8.16
C LYS A 148 -26.09 -16.73 8.20
N ARG A 149 -24.77 -16.98 8.13
CA ARG A 149 -24.20 -18.33 8.23
C ARG A 149 -24.49 -19.01 9.57
N LEU A 150 -24.44 -18.28 10.68
CA LEU A 150 -24.81 -18.82 11.99
C LEU A 150 -26.28 -19.25 12.05
N ILE A 151 -27.18 -18.44 11.50
CA ILE A 151 -28.61 -18.77 11.42
C ILE A 151 -28.84 -20.03 10.56
N GLU A 152 -28.13 -20.16 9.43
CA GLU A 152 -28.18 -21.36 8.59
C GLU A 152 -27.73 -22.62 9.34
N ILE A 153 -26.61 -22.55 10.06
CA ILE A 153 -26.11 -23.66 10.89
C ILE A 153 -27.14 -24.03 11.97
N GLY A 154 -27.72 -23.02 12.65
CA GLY A 154 -28.77 -23.24 13.64
C GLY A 154 -30.00 -23.95 13.06
N LYS A 155 -30.45 -23.55 11.86
CA LYS A 155 -31.55 -24.21 11.14
C LYS A 155 -31.21 -25.65 10.76
N GLN A 156 -29.97 -25.91 10.32
CA GLN A 156 -29.52 -27.27 10.02
C GLN A 156 -29.55 -28.16 11.26
N ILE A 157 -29.09 -27.66 12.40
CA ILE A 157 -29.14 -28.40 13.67
C ILE A 157 -30.58 -28.68 14.09
N TYR A 158 -31.47 -27.70 13.95
CA TYR A 158 -32.89 -27.85 14.33
C TYR A 158 -33.65 -28.83 13.44
N ASN A 159 -33.41 -28.81 12.12
CA ASN A 159 -34.16 -29.62 11.15
C ASN A 159 -33.59 -31.03 10.92
N SER A 160 -32.35 -31.32 11.32
CA SER A 160 -31.70 -32.59 11.00
C SER A 160 -32.11 -33.69 11.98
N THR A 161 -32.55 -34.85 11.46
CA THR A 161 -32.76 -36.09 12.22
C THR A 161 -31.45 -36.76 12.66
N SER A 162 -30.31 -36.30 12.12
CA SER A 162 -28.96 -36.69 12.54
C SER A 162 -28.14 -35.43 12.89
N PRO A 163 -27.48 -35.35 14.07
CA PRO A 163 -26.69 -34.19 14.46
C PRO A 163 -25.54 -33.93 13.46
N LEU A 164 -25.28 -32.66 13.11
CA LEU A 164 -24.01 -32.30 12.46
C LEU A 164 -22.85 -32.82 13.31
N ASP A 165 -21.86 -33.45 12.68
CA ASP A 165 -20.71 -33.96 13.40
C ASP A 165 -19.93 -32.81 14.06
N LYS A 166 -19.50 -33.04 15.31
CA LYS A 166 -18.79 -32.04 16.13
C LYS A 166 -17.62 -31.40 15.38
N LYS A 167 -16.91 -32.18 14.56
CA LYS A 167 -15.76 -31.73 13.78
C LYS A 167 -16.13 -30.69 12.70
N THR A 168 -17.30 -30.80 12.06
CA THR A 168 -17.76 -29.79 11.11
C THR A 168 -18.17 -28.50 11.83
N LEU A 169 -18.86 -28.60 12.96
CA LEU A 169 -19.22 -27.44 13.77
C LEU A 169 -17.97 -26.69 14.27
N GLU A 170 -16.94 -27.42 14.69
CA GLU A 170 -15.66 -26.82 15.09
C GLU A 170 -14.97 -26.09 13.93
N LYS A 171 -14.98 -26.67 12.72
CA LYS A 171 -14.44 -26.01 11.51
C LYS A 171 -15.20 -24.74 11.15
N GLU A 172 -16.53 -24.77 11.17
CA GLU A 172 -17.37 -23.60 10.93
C GLU A 172 -17.13 -22.52 11.99
N GLY A 173 -17.09 -22.89 13.27
CA GLY A 173 -16.77 -21.98 14.36
C GLY A 173 -15.40 -21.32 14.20
N ALA A 174 -14.37 -22.09 13.83
CA ALA A 174 -13.04 -21.56 13.56
C ALA A 174 -13.02 -20.60 12.36
N TYR A 175 -13.73 -20.94 11.27
CA TYR A 175 -13.87 -20.11 10.08
C TYR A 175 -14.55 -18.77 10.41
N LEU A 176 -15.69 -18.80 11.12
CA LEU A 176 -16.42 -17.61 11.52
C LEU A 176 -15.60 -16.74 12.48
N LYS A 177 -14.92 -17.34 13.46
CA LYS A 177 -14.01 -16.64 14.39
C LYS A 177 -12.92 -15.89 13.64
N LYS A 178 -12.27 -16.52 12.65
CA LYS A 178 -11.24 -15.89 11.82
C LYS A 178 -11.79 -14.69 11.03
N ARG A 179 -12.99 -14.82 10.47
CA ARG A 179 -13.66 -13.73 9.74
C ARG A 179 -14.06 -12.58 10.65
N SER A 180 -14.57 -12.87 11.84
CA SER A 180 -14.90 -11.84 12.85
C SER A 180 -13.64 -11.10 13.31
N LYS A 181 -12.50 -11.80 13.43
CA LYS A 181 -11.20 -11.18 13.70
C LYS A 181 -10.79 -10.23 12.57
N LEU A 182 -10.92 -10.64 11.31
CA LEU A 182 -10.68 -9.77 10.16
C LEU A 182 -11.58 -8.53 10.18
N ALA A 183 -12.89 -8.69 10.43
CA ALA A 183 -13.81 -7.55 10.53
C ALA A 183 -13.37 -6.57 11.63
N LYS A 184 -12.97 -7.08 12.81
CA LYS A 184 -12.41 -6.26 13.89
C LYS A 184 -11.14 -5.50 13.45
N ASP A 185 -10.21 -6.19 12.79
CA ASP A 185 -8.96 -5.58 12.33
C ASP A 185 -9.23 -4.48 11.27
N ILE A 186 -10.23 -4.67 10.40
CA ILE A 186 -10.70 -3.64 9.45
C ILE A 186 -11.26 -2.43 10.19
N LEU A 187 -12.13 -2.64 11.20
CA LEU A 187 -12.71 -1.55 11.99
C LEU A 187 -11.62 -0.76 12.74
N ASP A 188 -10.69 -1.46 13.37
CA ASP A 188 -9.60 -0.84 14.12
C ASP A 188 -8.62 -0.10 13.21
N PHE A 189 -8.41 -0.58 11.99
CA PHE A 189 -7.66 0.14 10.96
C PHE A 189 -8.41 1.41 10.50
N ALA A 190 -9.72 1.30 10.21
CA ALA A 190 -10.55 2.41 9.76
C ALA A 190 -10.58 3.56 10.78
N LYS A 191 -10.63 3.25 12.08
CA LYS A 191 -10.58 4.26 13.17
C LYS A 191 -9.32 5.13 13.10
N LYS A 192 -8.19 4.58 12.68
CA LYS A 192 -6.88 5.27 12.60
C LYS A 192 -6.74 6.16 11.36
N LEU A 193 -7.66 6.06 10.39
CA LEU A 193 -7.63 6.89 9.20
C LEU A 193 -8.21 8.28 9.48
N ASN A 194 -7.50 9.29 8.96
CA ASN A 194 -7.99 10.67 8.91
C ASN A 194 -9.14 10.80 7.91
N ASN A 195 -10.01 11.78 8.14
CA ASN A 195 -11.10 12.08 7.22
C ASN A 195 -10.54 12.86 6.01
N GLY A 196 -10.80 12.36 4.81
CA GLY A 196 -10.40 13.00 3.56
C GLY A 196 -8.99 12.65 3.10
N SER A 197 -8.87 12.35 1.81
CA SER A 197 -7.61 12.08 1.12
C SER A 197 -7.56 12.91 -0.16
N ILE A 198 -6.35 13.36 -0.50
CA ILE A 198 -6.08 14.09 -1.74
C ILE A 198 -5.20 13.19 -2.61
N ALA A 199 -5.60 12.97 -3.86
CA ALA A 199 -4.78 12.34 -4.87
C ALA A 199 -3.79 13.36 -5.46
N ASP A 200 -2.49 13.06 -5.39
CA ASP A 200 -1.42 13.92 -5.91
C ASP A 200 -1.01 13.43 -7.31
N VAL A 201 -1.73 13.91 -8.32
CA VAL A 201 -1.56 13.52 -9.74
C VAL A 201 -0.18 13.93 -10.27
N GLY A 202 0.38 15.04 -9.77
CA GLY A 202 1.74 15.45 -10.11
C GLY A 202 2.84 14.52 -9.60
N GLN A 203 2.50 13.52 -8.78
CA GLN A 203 3.43 12.53 -8.22
C GLN A 203 3.14 11.10 -8.71
N ILE A 204 2.43 10.94 -9.85
CA ILE A 204 2.24 9.63 -10.46
C ILE A 204 3.58 8.93 -10.65
N THR A 205 3.63 7.65 -10.28
CA THR A 205 4.86 6.89 -10.37
C THR A 205 4.60 5.39 -10.54
N THR A 206 5.51 4.72 -11.24
CA THR A 206 5.54 3.27 -11.33
C THR A 206 6.43 2.73 -10.21
N ILE A 207 5.91 1.75 -9.47
CA ILE A 207 6.62 1.10 -8.36
C ILE A 207 6.82 -0.39 -8.66
N SER A 208 7.87 -0.98 -8.10
CA SER A 208 7.93 -2.44 -7.93
C SER A 208 6.87 -2.89 -6.93
N LYS A 209 6.20 -4.02 -7.19
CA LYS A 209 5.23 -4.63 -6.26
C LYS A 209 5.86 -5.03 -4.93
N GLN A 210 7.19 -5.16 -4.85
CA GLN A 210 7.91 -5.32 -3.58
C GLN A 210 7.68 -4.15 -2.62
N ARG A 211 7.40 -2.95 -3.16
CA ARG A 211 7.18 -1.72 -2.37
C ARG A 211 5.78 -1.66 -1.76
N ILE A 212 4.87 -2.55 -2.16
CA ILE A 212 3.53 -2.61 -1.60
C ILE A 212 3.63 -3.25 -0.22
N VAL A 213 3.34 -2.45 0.80
CA VAL A 213 3.32 -2.87 2.19
C VAL A 213 2.00 -3.58 2.50
N HIS A 214 0.90 -3.11 1.89
CA HIS A 214 -0.45 -3.62 2.12
C HIS A 214 -1.42 -3.14 1.03
N PRO A 215 -2.43 -3.89 0.58
CA PRO A 215 -2.63 -5.31 0.80
C PRO A 215 -1.72 -6.15 -0.10
N CYS A 216 -1.26 -7.29 0.41
CA CYS A 216 -0.54 -8.30 -0.38
C CYS A 216 -1.34 -9.61 -0.47
N LYS A 217 -2.25 -9.88 0.47
CA LYS A 217 -3.02 -11.14 0.56
C LYS A 217 -4.52 -10.90 0.43
N LYS A 218 -5.28 -11.94 0.07
CA LYS A 218 -6.74 -11.87 -0.12
C LYS A 218 -7.51 -11.38 1.12
N ASN A 219 -7.02 -11.72 2.31
CA ASN A 219 -7.68 -11.39 3.58
C ASN A 219 -7.09 -10.15 4.25
N ASP A 220 -6.34 -9.33 3.52
CA ASP A 220 -5.81 -8.08 4.05
C ASP A 220 -6.90 -7.00 4.11
N VAL A 221 -6.72 -6.06 5.05
CA VAL A 221 -7.72 -5.01 5.33
C VAL A 221 -8.09 -4.19 4.09
N LEU A 222 -7.12 -3.78 3.29
CA LEU A 222 -7.33 -2.94 2.10
C LEU A 222 -7.70 -3.72 0.84
N THR A 223 -7.74 -5.05 0.87
CA THR A 223 -8.11 -5.85 -0.31
C THR A 223 -9.52 -5.48 -0.76
N ASP A 224 -9.69 -5.25 -2.07
CA ASP A 224 -10.94 -4.81 -2.69
C ASP A 224 -11.50 -3.46 -2.19
N ILE A 225 -10.68 -2.63 -1.51
CA ILE A 225 -11.03 -1.23 -1.26
C ILE A 225 -10.68 -0.43 -2.52
N ILE A 226 -11.71 0.01 -3.24
CA ILE A 226 -11.61 0.70 -4.53
C ILE A 226 -12.29 2.06 -4.40
N VAL A 227 -11.66 3.10 -4.96
CA VAL A 227 -12.29 4.42 -5.08
C VAL A 227 -13.47 4.39 -6.05
N ASN A 228 -14.42 5.31 -5.90
CA ASN A 228 -15.59 5.35 -6.78
C ASN A 228 -15.22 5.75 -8.22
N SER A 229 -16.12 5.49 -9.16
CA SER A 229 -15.92 5.80 -10.59
C SER A 229 -15.70 7.29 -10.84
N ASN A 230 -16.44 8.15 -10.15
CA ASN A 230 -16.37 9.60 -10.33
C ASN A 230 -14.98 10.15 -9.97
N ASP A 231 -14.40 9.70 -8.86
CA ASP A 231 -13.04 10.07 -8.46
C ASP A 231 -12.00 9.57 -9.46
N MET A 232 -12.17 8.36 -10.00
CA MET A 232 -11.28 7.85 -11.05
C MET A 232 -11.38 8.65 -12.34
N GLU A 233 -12.58 9.09 -12.72
CA GLU A 233 -12.80 9.95 -13.87
C GLU A 233 -12.15 11.31 -13.67
N LEU A 234 -12.29 11.92 -12.49
CA LEU A 234 -11.62 13.18 -12.14
C LEU A 234 -10.09 13.04 -12.22
N ILE A 235 -9.54 11.95 -11.70
CA ILE A 235 -8.11 11.64 -11.80
C ILE A 235 -7.68 11.57 -13.28
N GLU A 236 -8.43 10.85 -14.10
CA GLU A 236 -8.13 10.69 -15.52
C GLU A 236 -8.21 12.03 -16.28
N GLN A 237 -9.26 12.81 -16.06
CA GLN A 237 -9.42 14.14 -16.63
C GLN A 237 -8.27 15.06 -16.24
N LYS A 238 -7.82 14.99 -14.97
CA LYS A 238 -6.67 15.79 -14.52
C LYS A 238 -5.35 15.34 -15.16
N ILE A 239 -5.13 14.03 -15.33
CA ILE A 239 -3.97 13.51 -16.06
C ILE A 239 -3.97 14.03 -17.50
N LYS A 240 -5.13 13.94 -18.18
CA LYS A 240 -5.32 14.49 -19.52
C LYS A 240 -4.97 15.98 -19.58
N TYR A 241 -5.55 16.77 -18.68
CA TYR A 241 -5.30 18.20 -18.57
C TYR A 241 -3.81 18.54 -18.34
N LEU A 242 -3.12 17.82 -17.46
CA LEU A 242 -1.74 18.14 -17.08
C LEU A 242 -0.69 17.76 -18.13
N TYR A 243 -0.94 16.71 -18.91
CA TYR A 243 0.09 16.09 -19.75
C TYR A 243 -0.27 16.01 -21.24
N PHE A 244 -1.52 16.28 -21.60
CA PHE A 244 -2.02 16.06 -22.97
C PHE A 244 -2.87 17.22 -23.51
N THR A 245 -3.27 18.18 -22.68
CA THR A 245 -4.00 19.37 -23.11
C THR A 245 -3.03 20.56 -23.19
N SER A 246 -3.02 21.24 -24.34
CA SER A 246 -2.21 22.45 -24.60
C SER A 246 -3.01 23.71 -24.32
#